data_AF-A0A2N3CLD3-F1
#
_entry.id   AF-A0A2N3CLD3-F1
#
_cell.length_a   1.000
_cell.length_b   1.000
_cell.length_c   1.000
_cell.angle_alpha   90.00
_cell.angle_beta   90.00
_cell.angle_gamma   90.00
#
_symmetry.space_group_name_H-M   'P 1'
#
loop_
_entity.id
_entity.type
_entity.pdbx_description
1 polymer ?
#
loop_
_entity_poly.entity_id
_entity_poly.type
_entity_poly.pdbx_seq_one_letter_code
_entity_poly.pdbx_strand_id
1 'polypeptide(L)'
;MEEIDRLARLSVLRASGFSGLAILMVMMGSAHDLALSFRFGALGLLVLSAAMAIYATAYARRRRVDDTEVWIMMPPEKRPEKSIALRLIVTAMREQLIEKAQWWAWLSLAFLVVSVLIPLLPGHSG
;
A
#
# COMPACT_ATOMS: atom_id res chain seq x y z
N MET A 1 16.05 7.23 -15.07
CA MET A 1 14.75 7.41 -14.39
C MET A 1 14.08 6.06 -14.14
N GLU A 2 13.98 5.18 -15.16
CA GLU A 2 13.36 3.84 -15.03
C GLU A 2 13.87 2.97 -13.86
N GLU A 3 15.17 3.01 -13.55
CA GLU A 3 15.73 2.19 -12.48
C GLU A 3 15.31 2.66 -11.07
N ILE A 4 15.17 3.99 -10.89
CA ILE A 4 14.64 4.60 -9.66
C ILE A 4 13.17 4.20 -9.47
N ASP A 5 12.37 4.28 -10.53
CA ASP A 5 10.96 3.90 -10.48
C ASP A 5 10.78 2.41 -10.22
N ARG A 6 11.63 1.56 -10.81
CA ARG A 6 11.59 0.11 -10.58
C ARG A 6 11.90 -0.22 -9.11
N LEU A 7 12.92 0.40 -8.54
CA LEU A 7 13.30 0.20 -7.14
C LEU A 7 12.22 0.74 -6.18
N ALA A 8 11.66 1.92 -6.49
CA ALA A 8 10.55 2.49 -5.74
C ALA A 8 9.32 1.56 -5.75
N ARG A 9 8.96 1.03 -6.93
CA ARG A 9 7.89 0.03 -7.09
C ARG A 9 8.13 -1.21 -6.24
N LEU A 10 9.34 -1.78 -6.29
CA LEU A 10 9.68 -2.98 -5.52
C LEU A 10 9.57 -2.75 -4.01
N SER A 11 10.04 -1.59 -3.51
CA SER A 11 9.95 -1.23 -2.09
C SER A 11 8.49 -1.14 -1.63
N VAL A 12 7.65 -0.39 -2.36
CA VAL A 12 6.22 -0.24 -2.05
C VAL A 12 5.49 -1.57 -2.18
N LEU A 13 5.78 -2.35 -3.22
CA LEU A 13 5.14 -3.64 -3.46
C LEU A 13 5.42 -4.62 -2.31
N ARG A 14 6.67 -4.70 -1.84
CA ARG A 14 7.05 -5.57 -0.72
C ARG A 14 6.29 -5.20 0.56
N ALA A 15 6.25 -3.91 0.92
CA ALA A 15 5.50 -3.46 2.10
C ALA A 15 4.01 -3.78 1.95
N SER A 16 3.43 -3.51 0.77
CA SER A 16 2.04 -3.79 0.47
C SER A 16 1.69 -5.28 0.52
N GLY A 17 2.60 -6.15 0.05
CA GLY A 17 2.42 -7.60 0.03
C GLY A 17 2.36 -8.18 1.45
N PHE A 18 3.24 -7.75 2.35
CA PHE A 18 3.19 -8.17 3.75
C PHE A 18 1.91 -7.68 4.45
N SER A 19 1.50 -6.44 4.21
CA SER A 19 0.23 -5.93 4.74
C SER A 19 -0.97 -6.70 4.19
N GLY A 20 -0.99 -7.01 2.89
CA GLY A 20 -2.05 -7.82 2.28
C GLY A 20 -2.12 -9.23 2.87
N LEU A 21 -0.97 -9.88 3.11
CA LEU A 21 -0.92 -11.19 3.75
C LEU A 21 -1.45 -11.14 5.20
N ALA A 22 -1.11 -10.10 5.96
CA ALA A 22 -1.62 -9.91 7.31
C ALA A 22 -3.15 -9.73 7.32
N ILE A 23 -3.69 -8.94 6.39
CA ILE A 23 -5.14 -8.76 6.23
C ILE A 23 -5.81 -10.09 5.88
N LEU A 24 -5.23 -10.85 4.94
CA LEU A 24 -5.74 -12.18 4.57
C LEU A 24 -5.77 -13.13 5.76
N MET A 25 -4.74 -13.14 6.61
CA MET A 25 -4.71 -13.95 7.82
C MET A 25 -5.84 -13.58 8.80
N VAL A 26 -6.11 -12.28 8.98
CA VAL A 26 -7.24 -11.81 9.81
C VAL A 26 -8.59 -12.25 9.22
N MET A 27 -8.74 -12.17 7.91
CA MET A 27 -9.94 -12.63 7.21
C MET A 27 -10.17 -14.14 7.37
N MET A 28 -9.10 -14.93 7.27
CA MET A 28 -9.16 -16.38 7.48
C MET A 28 -9.55 -16.74 8.92
N GLY A 29 -9.08 -15.99 9.92
CA GLY A 29 -9.49 -16.18 11.32
C GLY A 29 -10.97 -15.88 11.58
N SER A 30 -11.59 -15.05 10.75
CA SER A 30 -13.00 -14.67 10.82
C SER A 30 -13.87 -15.36 9.75
N ALA A 31 -13.37 -16.40 9.08
CA ALA A 31 -14.06 -17.06 7.96
C ALA A 31 -15.37 -17.76 8.33
N HIS A 32 -15.66 -17.95 9.63
CA HIS A 32 -16.92 -18.50 10.11
C HIS A 32 -18.12 -17.56 9.87
N ASP A 33 -17.88 -16.26 9.77
CA ASP A 33 -18.86 -15.25 9.40
C ASP A 33 -18.31 -14.45 8.22
N LEU A 34 -18.83 -14.72 7.02
CA LEU A 34 -18.37 -14.06 5.81
C LEU A 34 -18.56 -12.54 5.89
N ALA A 35 -19.67 -12.06 6.46
CA ALA A 35 -19.93 -10.63 6.57
C ALA A 35 -18.87 -9.96 7.46
N LEU A 36 -18.51 -10.60 8.58
CA LEU A 36 -17.46 -10.15 9.48
C LEU A 36 -16.07 -10.21 8.85
N SER A 37 -15.77 -11.29 8.12
CA SER A 37 -14.50 -11.46 7.39
C SER A 37 -14.28 -10.34 6.36
N PHE A 38 -15.31 -10.04 5.55
CA PHE A 38 -15.25 -8.92 4.60
C PHE A 38 -15.16 -7.56 5.29
N ARG A 39 -15.76 -7.36 6.49
CA ARG A 39 -15.56 -6.12 7.28
C ARG A 39 -14.13 -5.95 7.72
N PHE A 40 -13.51 -6.99 8.29
CA PHE A 40 -12.11 -6.93 8.69
C PHE A 40 -11.18 -6.71 7.50
N GLY A 41 -11.47 -7.34 6.36
CA GLY A 41 -10.77 -7.09 5.11
C GLY A 41 -10.90 -5.63 4.67
N ALA A 42 -12.12 -5.09 4.63
CA ALA A 42 -12.36 -3.70 4.25
C ALA A 42 -11.64 -2.70 5.17
N LEU A 43 -11.71 -2.91 6.50
CA LEU A 43 -11.05 -2.07 7.50
C LEU A 43 -9.52 -2.15 7.37
N GLY A 44 -8.97 -3.35 7.23
CA GLY A 44 -7.53 -3.56 7.06
C GLY A 44 -6.99 -2.89 5.79
N LEU A 45 -7.70 -3.03 4.67
CA LEU A 45 -7.36 -2.39 3.41
C LEU A 45 -7.46 -0.85 3.48
N LEU A 46 -8.45 -0.33 4.21
CA LEU A 46 -8.60 1.11 4.44
C LEU A 46 -7.44 1.67 5.27
N VAL A 47 -7.08 0.97 6.36
CA VAL A 47 -5.93 1.34 7.20
C VAL A 47 -4.64 1.29 6.39
N LEU A 48 -4.44 0.27 5.55
CA LEU A 48 -3.28 0.18 4.67
C LEU A 48 -3.23 1.35 3.67
N SER A 49 -4.36 1.67 3.03
CA SER A 49 -4.47 2.82 2.11
C SER A 49 -4.13 4.13 2.82
N ALA A 50 -4.71 4.37 4.00
CA ALA A 50 -4.46 5.57 4.79
C ALA A 50 -2.99 5.66 5.24
N ALA A 51 -2.41 4.55 5.70
CA ALA A 51 -1.00 4.47 6.08
C ALA A 51 -0.08 4.81 4.89
N MET A 52 -0.37 4.29 3.69
CA MET A 52 0.38 4.63 2.47
C MET A 52 0.26 6.11 2.10
N ALA A 53 -0.94 6.68 2.16
CA ALA A 53 -1.17 8.09 1.86
C ALA A 53 -0.43 9.01 2.86
N ILE A 54 -0.51 8.71 4.16
CA ILE A 54 0.23 9.43 5.21
C ILE A 54 1.73 9.28 4.98
N TYR A 55 2.21 8.07 4.71
CA TYR A 55 3.62 7.81 4.43
C TYR A 55 4.10 8.60 3.21
N ALA A 56 3.30 8.71 2.15
CA ALA A 56 3.61 9.50 0.97
C ALA A 56 3.83 10.99 1.30
N THR A 57 3.01 11.56 2.19
CA THR A 57 3.18 12.96 2.65
C THR A 57 4.39 13.13 3.57
N ALA A 58 4.69 12.16 4.42
CA ALA A 58 5.87 12.18 5.29
C ALA A 58 7.16 12.02 4.47
N TYR A 59 7.14 11.18 3.43
CA TYR A 59 8.28 10.93 2.56
C TYR A 59 8.76 12.19 1.82
N ALA A 60 7.83 13.09 1.48
CA ALA A 60 8.13 14.39 0.88
C ALA A 60 9.01 15.30 1.76
N ARG A 61 9.06 15.07 3.08
CA ARG A 61 9.88 15.84 4.03
C ARG A 61 11.28 15.24 4.24
N ARG A 62 11.62 14.12 3.60
CA ARG A 62 12.95 13.51 3.75
C ARG A 62 14.03 14.46 3.23
N ARG A 63 15.04 14.72 4.08
CA ARG A 63 16.17 15.60 3.77
C ARG A 63 17.43 14.85 3.33
N ARG A 64 17.53 13.54 3.58
CA ARG A 64 18.74 12.74 3.32
C ARG A 64 18.43 11.64 2.30
N VAL A 65 19.13 11.69 1.17
CA VAL A 65 19.03 10.67 0.10
C VAL A 65 19.63 9.35 0.57
N ASP A 66 20.71 9.45 1.36
CA ASP A 66 21.50 8.31 1.81
C ASP A 66 20.68 7.30 2.64
N ASP A 67 19.60 7.76 3.27
CA ASP A 67 18.71 6.94 4.11
C ASP A 67 17.53 6.33 3.31
N THR A 68 17.49 6.51 1.98
CA THR A 68 16.41 5.97 1.13
C THR A 68 16.77 4.56 0.62
N GLU A 69 15.84 3.62 0.71
CA GLU A 69 16.06 2.25 0.18
C GLU A 69 16.47 2.26 -1.28
N VAL A 70 15.89 3.16 -2.08
CA VAL A 70 16.22 3.30 -3.51
C VAL A 70 17.68 3.70 -3.71
N TRP A 71 18.23 4.56 -2.85
CA TRP A 71 19.65 4.94 -2.90
C TRP A 71 20.58 3.81 -2.46
N ILE A 72 20.19 3.09 -1.40
CA ILE A 72 20.95 1.94 -0.88
C ILE A 72 21.01 0.82 -1.92
N MET A 73 19.91 0.59 -2.65
CA MET A 73 19.81 -0.43 -3.70
C MET A 73 20.48 -0.02 -5.02
N MET A 74 20.88 1.25 -5.18
CA MET A 74 21.47 1.75 -6.42
C MET A 74 23.00 1.55 -6.43
N PRO A 75 23.56 0.99 -7.53
CA PRO A 75 25.01 0.86 -7.71
C PRO A 75 25.72 2.23 -7.62
N PRO A 76 26.91 2.33 -7.00
CA PRO A 76 27.64 3.59 -6.87
C PRO A 76 27.87 4.32 -8.20
N GLU A 77 28.08 3.57 -9.28
CA GLU A 77 28.42 4.11 -10.61
C GLU A 77 27.23 4.78 -11.31
N LYS A 78 26.00 4.50 -10.86
CA LYS A 78 24.76 5.02 -11.47
C LYS A 78 24.11 6.14 -10.66
N ARG A 79 24.72 6.58 -9.56
CA ARG A 79 24.15 7.57 -8.65
C ARG A 79 24.24 8.98 -9.26
N PRO A 80 23.09 9.63 -9.54
CA PRO A 80 23.11 11.03 -9.93
C PRO A 80 23.49 11.93 -8.75
N GLU A 81 23.75 13.20 -9.04
CA GLU A 81 24.06 14.20 -8.01
C GLU A 81 22.99 14.21 -6.90
N LYS A 82 23.41 14.22 -5.63
CA LYS A 82 22.51 14.02 -4.47
C LYS A 82 21.31 14.97 -4.45
N SER A 83 21.50 16.22 -4.88
CA SER A 83 20.46 17.25 -4.97
C SER A 83 19.32 16.85 -5.92
N ILE A 84 19.68 16.29 -7.08
CA ILE A 84 18.74 15.83 -8.12
C ILE A 84 18.18 14.45 -7.77
N ALA A 85 19.02 13.56 -7.25
CA ALA A 85 18.64 12.22 -6.83
C ALA A 85 17.53 12.24 -5.77
N LEU A 86 17.63 13.14 -4.79
CA LEU A 86 16.60 13.27 -3.73
C LEU A 86 15.23 13.55 -4.33
N ARG A 87 15.17 14.56 -5.20
CA ARG A 87 13.91 15.02 -5.79
C ARG A 87 13.31 13.91 -6.67
N LEU A 88 14.12 13.23 -7.46
CA LEU A 88 13.65 12.12 -8.31
C LEU A 88 13.12 10.94 -7.47
N ILE A 89 13.87 10.50 -6.46
CA ILE A 89 13.48 9.38 -5.59
C ILE A 89 12.21 9.71 -4.81
N VAL A 90 12.12 10.91 -4.23
CA VAL A 90 10.96 11.36 -3.46
C VAL A 90 9.71 11.44 -4.34
N THR A 91 9.83 11.99 -5.55
CA THR A 91 8.70 12.07 -6.49
C THR A 91 8.24 10.68 -6.91
N ALA A 92 9.16 9.80 -7.34
CA ALA A 92 8.85 8.44 -7.77
C ALA A 92 8.19 7.61 -6.66
N MET A 93 8.73 7.66 -5.44
CA MET A 93 8.16 6.96 -4.29
C MET A 93 6.76 7.48 -3.95
N ARG A 94 6.57 8.80 -3.97
CA ARG A 94 5.28 9.42 -3.64
C ARG A 94 4.21 9.06 -4.66
N GLU A 95 4.55 9.05 -5.94
CA GLU A 95 3.65 8.64 -7.01
C GLU A 95 3.22 7.18 -6.84
N GLN A 96 4.17 6.28 -6.59
CA GLN A 96 3.86 4.86 -6.37
C GLN A 96 3.04 4.62 -5.09
N LEU A 97 3.32 5.34 -4.00
CA LEU A 97 2.54 5.24 -2.77
C LEU A 97 1.10 5.72 -2.94
N ILE A 98 0.90 6.86 -3.63
CA ILE A 98 -0.45 7.41 -3.86
C ILE A 98 -1.24 6.50 -4.81
N GLU A 99 -0.62 6.04 -5.90
CA GLU A 99 -1.25 5.12 -6.84
C GLU A 99 -1.72 3.86 -6.10
N LYS A 100 -0.84 3.19 -5.35
CA LYS A 100 -1.20 1.99 -4.59
C LYS A 100 -2.21 2.26 -3.48
N ALA A 101 -2.14 3.41 -2.80
CA ALA A 101 -3.15 3.78 -1.82
C ALA A 101 -4.56 3.84 -2.45
N GLN A 102 -4.69 4.36 -3.67
CA GLN A 102 -5.97 4.38 -4.39
C GLN A 102 -6.45 2.98 -4.75
N TRP A 103 -5.57 2.10 -5.24
CA TRP A 103 -5.92 0.70 -5.51
C TRP A 103 -6.49 -0.01 -4.27
N TRP A 104 -5.84 0.16 -3.11
CA TRP A 104 -6.30 -0.43 -1.85
C TRP A 104 -7.59 0.21 -1.34
N ALA A 105 -7.82 1.50 -1.57
CA ALA A 105 -9.07 2.16 -1.24
C ALA A 105 -10.24 1.61 -2.07
N TRP A 106 -10.04 1.41 -3.38
CA TRP A 106 -11.05 0.78 -4.24
C TRP A 106 -11.35 -0.66 -3.82
N LEU A 107 -10.32 -1.43 -3.46
CA LEU A 107 -10.50 -2.80 -2.98
C LEU A 107 -11.24 -2.84 -1.63
N SER A 108 -10.91 -1.92 -0.71
CA SER A 108 -11.62 -1.74 0.56
C SER A 108 -13.09 -1.44 0.34
N LEU A 109 -13.41 -0.53 -0.59
CA LEU A 109 -14.79 -0.20 -0.94
C LEU A 109 -15.53 -1.41 -1.51
N ALA A 110 -14.90 -2.18 -2.40
CA ALA A 110 -15.49 -3.41 -2.93
C ALA A 110 -15.82 -4.41 -1.81
N PHE A 111 -14.90 -4.61 -0.85
CA PHE A 111 -15.13 -5.50 0.28
C PHE A 111 -16.23 -4.99 1.22
N LEU A 112 -16.31 -3.67 1.43
CA LEU A 112 -17.37 -3.06 2.22
C LEU A 112 -18.74 -3.27 1.57
N VAL A 113 -18.83 -3.08 0.24
CA VAL A 113 -20.06 -3.31 -0.52
C VAL A 113 -20.47 -4.78 -0.43
N VAL A 114 -19.55 -5.72 -0.61
CA VAL A 114 -19.82 -7.16 -0.47
C VAL A 114 -20.31 -7.49 0.94
N SER A 115 -19.66 -6.94 1.98
CA SER A 115 -20.07 -7.14 3.36
C SER A 115 -21.50 -6.68 3.65
N VAL A 116 -21.96 -5.60 3.02
CA VAL A 116 -23.34 -5.09 3.17
C VAL A 116 -24.33 -5.89 2.33
N LEU A 117 -23.92 -6.40 1.17
CA LEU A 117 -24.79 -7.19 0.29
C LEU A 117 -25.06 -8.61 0.82
N ILE A 118 -24.08 -9.25 1.47
CA ILE A 118 -24.24 -10.59 2.06
C ILE A 118 -25.48 -10.71 2.96
N PRO A 119 -25.68 -9.84 3.97
CA PRO A 119 -26.87 -9.90 4.83
C PRO A 119 -28.15 -9.42 4.13
N LEU A 120 -28.06 -8.73 2.99
CA LEU A 120 -29.22 -8.28 2.20
C LEU A 120 -29.74 -9.36 1.24
N LEU A 121 -28.96 -10.41 0.98
CA LEU A 121 -29.41 -11.52 0.14
C LEU A 121 -30.50 -12.32 0.87
N PRO A 122 -31.69 -12.50 0.27
CA PRO A 122 -32.77 -13.27 0.86
C PRO A 122 -32.35 -14.75 0.93
N GLY A 123 -31.84 -15.17 2.09
CA GLY A 123 -31.32 -16.54 2.29
C GLY A 123 -30.43 -16.73 3.52
N HIS A 124 -30.00 -15.66 4.21
CA HIS A 124 -29.24 -15.75 5.46
C HIS A 124 -30.05 -15.23 6.66
N SER A 125 -31.23 -15.83 6.88
CA SER A 125 -31.90 -15.82 8.17
C SER A 125 -31.37 -16.99 8.99
N GLY A 126 -30.38 -16.74 9.84
CA GLY A 126 -29.88 -17.64 10.86
C GLY A 126 -29.82 -16.90 12.19
#